data_AF-D4E5N4-F1
#
_entry.id   AF-D4E5N4-F1
#
_cell.length_a   1.000
_cell.length_b   1.000
_cell.length_c   1.000
_cell.angle_alpha   90.00
_cell.angle_beta   90.00
_cell.angle_gamma   90.00
#
_symmetry.space_group_name_H-M   'P 1'
#
loop_
_entity.id
_entity.type
_entity.pdbx_description
1 polymer ?
#
loop_
_entity_poly.entity_id
_entity_poly.type
_entity_poly.pdbx_seq_one_letter_code
_entity_poly.pdbx_strand_id
1 'polypeptide(L)'
;MKDFSNSIFTQLAMAMMLLVYLILPPALTTYYFLQLNLNPFAIIKFWHYNPFSAARGIPAYQPFLYLLALWLALNVVIFGCMLLISRLISFFNPR
;
A
#
# COMPACT_ATOMS: atom_id res chain seq x y z
N MET A 1 -22.71 22.52 1.03
CA MET A 1 -21.43 22.13 1.64
C MET A 1 -20.56 23.38 1.65
N LYS A 2 -20.31 23.96 2.83
CA LYS A 2 -19.59 25.24 2.98
C LYS A 2 -18.18 25.09 2.42
N ASP A 3 -17.85 25.98 1.49
CA ASP A 3 -16.52 26.45 1.08
C ASP A 3 -15.36 25.70 1.74
N PHE A 4 -15.04 24.51 1.22
CA PHE A 4 -13.70 23.96 1.38
C PHE A 4 -12.80 24.90 0.57
N SER A 5 -12.37 25.98 1.22
CA SER A 5 -11.44 26.93 0.64
C SER A 5 -10.28 26.13 0.07
N ASN A 6 -10.08 26.24 -1.25
CA ASN A 6 -8.96 25.67 -1.98
C ASN A 6 -7.66 26.41 -1.61
N SER A 7 -7.42 26.53 -0.31
CA SER A 7 -6.28 27.18 0.29
C SER A 7 -5.08 26.25 0.18
N ILE A 8 -3.90 26.84 0.06
CA ILE A 8 -2.63 26.12 0.04
C ILE A 8 -2.52 25.19 1.26
N PHE A 9 -3.06 25.62 2.42
CA PHE A 9 -3.09 24.82 3.63
C PHE A 9 -3.92 23.54 3.47
N THR A 10 -5.11 23.63 2.88
CA THR A 10 -5.98 22.46 2.61
C THR A 10 -5.27 21.47 1.67
N GLN A 11 -4.66 21.97 0.60
CA GLN A 11 -3.94 21.13 -0.36
C GLN A 11 -2.72 20.43 0.28
N LEU A 12 -1.96 21.16 1.11
CA LEU A 12 -0.81 20.63 1.82
C LEU A 12 -1.23 19.57 2.84
N ALA A 13 -2.32 19.79 3.58
CA ALA A 13 -2.87 18.80 4.50
C ALA A 13 -3.32 17.51 3.77
N MET A 14 -3.94 17.64 2.59
CA MET A 14 -4.32 16.48 1.76
C MET A 14 -3.09 15.72 1.24
N ALA A 15 -2.07 16.43 0.75
CA ALA A 15 -0.84 15.80 0.30
C ALA A 15 -0.11 15.08 1.44
N MET A 16 -0.05 15.69 2.63
CA MET A 16 0.52 15.05 3.82
C MET A 16 -0.26 13.79 4.22
N MET A 17 -1.59 13.85 4.24
CA MET A 17 -2.42 12.69 4.52
C MET A 17 -2.23 11.57 3.49
N LEU A 18 -2.08 11.91 2.21
CA LEU A 18 -1.79 10.93 1.16
C LEU A 18 -0.43 10.26 1.38
N LEU A 19 0.61 11.02 1.73
CA LEU A 19 1.93 10.48 2.04
C LEU A 19 1.90 9.58 3.27
N VAL A 20 1.17 9.99 4.33
CA VAL A 20 0.98 9.14 5.52
C VAL A 20 0.26 7.85 5.12
N TYR A 21 -0.83 7.92 4.37
CA TYR A 21 -1.54 6.72 3.90
C TYR A 21 -0.65 5.80 3.05
N LEU A 22 0.23 6.36 2.22
CA LEU A 22 1.11 5.59 1.35
C LEU A 22 2.23 4.88 2.13
N ILE A 23 2.82 5.56 3.11
CA ILE A 23 4.03 5.13 3.81
C ILE A 23 3.73 4.36 5.10
N LEU A 24 2.69 4.77 5.83
CA LEU A 24 2.41 4.27 7.17
C LEU A 24 2.12 2.76 7.19
N PRO A 25 1.30 2.18 6.29
CA PRO A 25 1.04 0.74 6.33
C PRO A 25 2.31 -0.09 6.06
N PRO A 26 3.10 0.15 4.99
CA PRO A 26 4.37 -0.55 4.80
C PRO A 26 5.35 -0.37 5.96
N ALA A 27 5.43 0.84 6.54
CA ALA A 27 6.33 1.12 7.66
C ALA A 27 5.93 0.36 8.94
N LEU A 28 4.65 0.38 9.32
CA LEU A 28 4.16 -0.33 10.51
C LEU A 28 4.33 -1.85 10.37
N THR A 29 4.01 -2.39 9.19
CA THR A 29 4.17 -3.81 8.91
C THR A 29 5.65 -4.21 8.96
N THR A 30 6.54 -3.39 8.41
CA THR A 30 8.00 -3.61 8.49
C THR A 30 8.48 -3.60 9.94
N TYR A 31 8.05 -2.61 10.72
CA TYR A 31 8.41 -2.48 12.13
C TYR A 31 7.97 -3.70 12.93
N TYR A 32 6.74 -4.17 12.72
CA TYR A 32 6.22 -5.37 13.38
C TYR A 32 7.04 -6.63 13.06
N PHE A 33 7.39 -6.84 11.79
CA PHE A 33 8.21 -7.98 11.38
C PHE A 33 9.63 -7.91 11.95
N LEU A 34 10.23 -6.73 12.02
CA LEU A 34 11.54 -6.53 12.64
C LEU A 34 11.50 -6.81 14.14
N GLN A 35 10.49 -6.28 14.85
CA GLN A 35 10.35 -6.45 16.30
C GLN A 35 10.21 -7.93 16.70
N LEU A 36 9.50 -8.71 15.89
CA LEU A 36 9.29 -10.13 16.13
C LEU A 36 10.35 -11.03 15.49
N ASN A 37 11.37 -10.45 14.84
CA ASN A 37 12.39 -11.17 14.08
C ASN A 37 11.77 -12.18 13.09
N LEU A 38 10.63 -11.80 12.52
CA LEU A 38 9.87 -12.59 11.56
C LEU A 38 10.36 -12.26 10.15
N ASN A 39 10.46 -13.29 9.31
CA ASN A 39 10.64 -13.07 7.89
C ASN A 39 9.26 -12.73 7.27
N PRO A 40 9.05 -11.52 6.71
CA PRO A 40 7.78 -11.15 6.06
C PRO A 40 7.36 -12.12 4.95
N PHE A 41 8.32 -12.84 4.36
CA PHE A 41 8.11 -13.81 3.28
C PHE A 41 8.01 -15.25 3.77
N ALA A 42 8.11 -15.52 5.08
CA ALA A 42 7.87 -16.86 5.62
C ALA A 42 6.39 -17.31 5.52
N ILE A 43 5.46 -16.36 5.38
CA ILE A 43 4.02 -16.63 5.24
C ILE A 43 3.72 -17.27 3.88
N ILE A 44 4.49 -16.95 2.85
CA ILE A 44 4.26 -17.39 1.48
C ILE A 44 5.34 -18.40 1.10
N LYS A 45 5.07 -19.70 1.27
CA LYS A 45 5.90 -20.79 0.73
C LYS A 45 5.79 -20.89 -0.80
N PHE A 46 5.76 -19.77 -1.52
CA PHE A 46 5.84 -19.84 -2.99
C PHE A 46 7.24 -20.34 -3.36
N TRP A 47 7.22 -21.33 -4.25
CA TRP A 47 8.34 -21.99 -4.89
C TRP A 47 9.57 -21.06 -5.05
N HIS A 48 10.62 -21.31 -4.26
CA HIS A 48 11.98 -20.76 -4.43
C HIS A 48 12.20 -19.23 -4.38
N TYR A 49 11.16 -18.39 -4.33
CA TYR A 49 11.26 -16.93 -4.34
C TYR A 49 11.26 -16.34 -2.93
N ASN A 50 12.27 -16.69 -2.13
CA ASN A 50 12.63 -15.90 -0.95
C ASN A 50 13.79 -14.98 -1.33
N PRO A 51 13.56 -13.71 -1.72
CA PRO A 51 14.65 -12.78 -2.04
C PRO A 51 15.56 -12.53 -0.83
N PHE A 52 15.11 -12.92 0.36
CA PHE A 52 15.84 -12.82 1.61
C PHE A 52 16.14 -14.21 2.17
N SER A 53 17.00 -14.97 1.48
CA SER A 53 17.54 -16.25 1.94
C SER A 53 18.50 -16.13 3.14
N ALA A 54 18.38 -15.08 3.95
CA ALA A 54 19.15 -14.88 5.16
C ALA A 54 18.35 -15.41 6.36
N ALA A 55 18.95 -16.33 7.11
CA ALA A 55 18.32 -16.94 8.29
C ALA A 55 18.02 -15.94 9.43
N ARG A 56 18.56 -14.71 9.36
CA ARG A 56 18.34 -13.53 10.25
C ARG A 56 19.09 -12.31 9.66
N GLY A 57 18.68 -11.08 10.03
CA GLY A 57 19.48 -9.86 9.81
C GLY A 57 19.21 -9.08 8.52
N ILE A 58 18.01 -9.20 7.94
CA ILE A 58 17.63 -8.42 6.75
C ILE A 58 17.53 -6.94 7.14
N PRO A 59 18.22 -6.02 6.44
CA PRO A 59 18.09 -4.59 6.69
C PRO A 59 16.65 -4.11 6.52
N ALA A 60 16.14 -3.30 7.45
CA ALA A 60 14.75 -2.81 7.50
C ALA A 60 14.24 -2.18 6.19
N TYR A 61 15.12 -1.51 5.44
CA TYR A 61 14.73 -0.86 4.18
C TYR A 61 14.30 -1.87 3.11
N GLN A 62 14.82 -3.09 3.13
CA GLN A 62 14.50 -4.11 2.14
C GLN A 62 13.04 -4.60 2.24
N PRO A 63 12.56 -5.14 3.37
CA PRO A 63 11.16 -5.53 3.52
C PRO A 63 10.23 -4.32 3.37
N PHE A 64 10.65 -3.12 3.79
CA PHE A 64 9.88 -1.90 3.57
C PHE A 64 9.63 -1.63 2.09
N LEU A 65 10.67 -1.65 1.25
CA LEU A 65 10.51 -1.39 -0.19
C LEU A 65 9.63 -2.44 -0.87
N TYR A 66 9.74 -3.71 -0.49
CA TYR A 66 8.87 -4.75 -1.02
C TYR A 66 7.43 -4.58 -0.56
N LEU A 67 7.20 -4.29 0.72
CA LEU A 67 5.86 -4.03 1.26
C LEU A 67 5.25 -2.78 0.64
N LEU A 68 6.05 -1.74 0.37
CA LEU A 68 5.63 -0.54 -0.36
C LEU A 68 5.20 -0.88 -1.79
N ALA A 69 6.01 -1.67 -2.52
CA ALA A 69 5.66 -2.11 -3.87
C ALA A 69 4.38 -2.95 -3.89
N LEU A 70 4.22 -3.87 -2.93
CA LEU A 70 3.02 -4.69 -2.79
C LEU A 70 1.80 -3.85 -2.42
N TRP A 71 1.97 -2.86 -1.54
CA TRP A 71 0.92 -1.91 -1.16
C TRP A 71 0.46 -1.06 -2.34
N LEU A 72 1.40 -0.56 -3.15
CA LEU A 72 1.09 0.17 -4.39
C LEU A 72 0.35 -0.70 -5.39
N ALA A 73 0.83 -1.93 -5.62
CA ALA A 73 0.18 -2.88 -6.52
C ALA A 73 -1.26 -3.18 -6.08
N LEU A 74 -1.49 -3.39 -4.78
CA LEU A 74 -2.83 -3.61 -4.23
C LEU A 74 -3.74 -2.41 -4.48
N ASN A 75 -3.27 -1.18 -4.24
CA ASN A 75 -4.04 0.04 -4.51
C ASN A 75 -4.40 0.19 -5.99
N VAL A 76 -3.47 -0.12 -6.90
CA VAL A 76 -3.73 -0.14 -8.35
C VAL A 76 -4.81 -1.15 -8.71
N VAL A 77 -4.74 -2.37 -8.15
CA VAL A 77 -5.74 -3.41 -8.38
C VAL A 77 -7.12 -2.98 -7.85
N ILE A 78 -7.19 -2.45 -6.63
CA ILE A 78 -8.44 -1.95 -6.04
C ILE A 78 -9.05 -0.86 -6.92
N PHE A 79 -8.23 0.11 -7.34
CA PHE A 79 -8.68 1.18 -8.23
C PHE A 79 -9.17 0.64 -9.58
N GLY A 80 -8.46 -0.31 -10.17
CA GLY A 80 -8.90 -1.02 -11.38
C GLY A 80 -10.25 -1.71 -11.20
N CYS A 81 -10.45 -2.41 -10.09
CA CYS A 81 -11.74 -3.03 -9.76
C CYS A 81 -12.86 -2.00 -9.62
N MET A 82 -12.61 -0.87 -8.94
CA MET A 82 -13.59 0.21 -8.81
C MET A 82 -13.97 0.79 -10.19
N LEU A 83 -13.01 0.97 -11.08
CA LEU A 83 -13.26 1.43 -12.45
C LEU A 83 -14.10 0.42 -13.23
N LEU A 84 -13.77 -0.87 -13.15
CA LEU A 84 -14.52 -1.94 -13.81
C LEU A 84 -15.96 -2.00 -13.31
N ILE A 85 -16.18 -1.96 -11.98
CA ILE A 85 -17.52 -1.92 -11.39
C ILE A 85 -18.28 -0.67 -11.87
N SER A 86 -17.64 0.50 -11.87
CA SER A 86 -18.27 1.74 -12.34
C SER A 86 -18.70 1.63 -13.80
N ARG A 87 -17.86 1.02 -14.65
CA ARG A 87 -18.17 0.76 -16.07
C ARG A 87 -19.32 -0.23 -16.22
N LEU A 88 -19.32 -1.33 -15.45
CA LEU A 88 -20.40 -2.31 -15.46
C LEU A 88 -21.73 -1.68 -15.06
N ILE A 89 -21.76 -0.89 -13.98
CA ILE A 89 -22.97 -0.18 -13.54
C ILE A 89 -23.47 0.76 -14.65
N SER A 90 -22.59 1.53 -15.29
CA SER A 90 -22.97 2.43 -16.38
C SER A 90 -23.52 1.68 -17.61
N PHE A 91 -23.03 0.47 -17.86
CA PHE A 91 -23.50 -0.37 -18.95
C PHE A 91 -24.91 -0.94 -18.68
N PHE A 92 -25.19 -1.34 -17.43
CA PHE A 92 -26.49 -1.88 -17.04
C PHE A 92 -27.55 -0.82 -16.77
N ASN A 93 -27.16 0.41 -16.45
CA ASN A 93 -28.08 1.53 -16.23
C ASN A 93 -27.76 2.70 -17.17
N PRO A 94 -28.02 2.53 -18.49
CA PRO A 94 -27.96 3.63 -19.43
C PRO A 94 -29.16 4.54 -19.15
N ARG A 95 -28.97 5.51 -18.26
CA ARG A 95 -29.87 6.66 -18.18
C ARG A 95 -29.71 7.52 -19.42
#